data_AF-D3IFW6-F1
#
_entry.id   AF-D3IFW6-F1
#
_cell.length_a   1.000
_cell.length_b   1.000
_cell.length_c   1.000
_cell.angle_alpha   90.00
_cell.angle_beta   90.00
_cell.angle_gamma   90.00
#
_symmetry.space_group_name_H-M   'P 1'
#
loop_
_entity.id
_entity.type
_entity.pdbx_description
1 polymer ?
#
loop_
_entity_poly.entity_id
_entity_poly.type
_entity_poly.pdbx_seq_one_letter_code
_entity_poly.pdbx_strand_id
1 'polypeptide(L)'
;MQIKIIAKMKGTMNARCEQTKRVFNEETLSMLCKQNKAEIGYVGHKHRLCPRIRYVIGRNRFGYANFGDFFFCHDGGLYVWQQSEEFKEGHNPYIVEEYFGNSCEGRGYALRSIFAGIDTGYEDCNGSRMFTGDVVLVKEDSGYEFGTLCLASACDLDGKGFYGFPLDNHSLTLDTCRQNNYHLERIGTIFYQLNPCNEPIALWSQAVHYNNARCDLEQKKTRRTMARYTPNFDQEEWKYLGLEVLGVEEFNWNKII
;
A
#
# COMPACT_ATOMS: atom_id res chain seq x y z
N MET A 1 -29.10 34.89 34.10
CA MET A 1 -29.47 33.48 34.42
C MET A 1 -30.19 32.96 33.18
N GLN A 2 -29.71 32.04 32.34
CA GLN A 2 -28.78 30.92 32.46
C GLN A 2 -28.02 30.73 31.13
N ILE A 3 -26.74 30.38 31.27
CA ILE A 3 -25.83 29.81 30.27
C ILE A 3 -26.24 28.34 30.01
N LYS A 4 -26.07 27.88 28.75
CA LYS A 4 -26.05 26.49 28.20
C LYS A 4 -27.00 26.46 27.00
N ILE A 5 -26.56 26.24 25.77
CA ILE A 5 -26.16 24.94 25.23
C ILE A 5 -24.98 25.12 24.25
N ILE A 6 -23.76 24.91 24.73
CA ILE A 6 -22.62 24.48 23.91
C ILE A 6 -22.28 23.08 24.43
N ALA A 7 -23.01 22.07 23.94
CA ALA A 7 -22.72 20.67 24.23
C ALA A 7 -23.53 19.75 23.31
N LYS A 8 -23.24 19.75 22.00
CA LYS A 8 -23.65 18.62 21.13
C LYS A 8 -22.84 18.47 19.84
N MET A 9 -21.52 18.68 19.90
CA MET A 9 -20.56 18.20 18.88
C MET A 9 -19.37 17.46 19.51
N LYS A 10 -19.58 16.83 20.67
CA LYS A 10 -18.67 15.83 21.25
C LYS A 10 -19.42 14.51 21.31
N GLY A 11 -19.49 13.81 20.17
CA GLY A 11 -20.28 12.59 20.08
C GLY A 11 -20.12 11.80 18.80
N THR A 12 -19.00 11.89 18.09
CA THR A 12 -18.67 11.03 16.93
C THR A 12 -17.17 10.95 16.62
N MET A 13 -16.29 11.22 17.60
CA MET A 13 -14.83 11.04 17.45
C MET A 13 -14.26 9.81 18.17
N ASN A 14 -15.06 9.06 18.94
CA ASN A 14 -14.55 8.02 19.84
C ASN A 14 -14.79 6.56 19.36
N ALA A 15 -14.96 6.32 18.07
CA ALA A 15 -14.94 4.96 17.51
C ALA A 15 -13.99 4.80 16.30
N ARG A 16 -13.28 5.88 15.91
CA ARG A 16 -12.35 5.90 14.77
C ARG A 16 -10.87 5.81 15.17
N CYS A 17 -10.56 5.70 16.45
CA CYS A 17 -9.19 5.94 16.94
C CYS A 17 -8.85 5.20 18.24
N GLU A 18 -9.19 3.92 18.36
CA GLU A 18 -8.49 3.02 19.32
C GLU A 18 -7.54 2.06 18.59
N GLN A 19 -7.54 2.07 17.25
CA GLN A 19 -6.77 1.17 16.40
C GLN A 19 -5.51 1.82 15.80
N THR A 20 -5.18 3.06 16.19
CA THR A 20 -4.08 3.88 15.67
C THR A 20 -2.67 3.39 16.02
N LYS A 21 -2.53 2.21 16.64
CA LYS A 21 -1.23 1.60 16.93
C LYS A 21 -1.00 0.23 16.28
N ARG A 22 -2.00 -0.35 15.61
CA ARG A 22 -1.82 -1.67 15.00
C ARG A 22 -1.12 -1.51 13.65
N VAL A 23 0.04 -2.14 13.53
CA VAL A 23 0.78 -2.26 12.29
C VAL A 23 0.34 -3.54 11.59
N PHE A 24 0.19 -3.47 10.27
CA PHE A 24 -0.16 -4.61 9.44
C PHE A 24 0.96 -4.87 8.44
N ASN A 25 1.06 -6.14 8.06
CA ASN A 25 1.84 -6.69 6.97
C ASN A 25 0.99 -7.74 6.24
N GLU A 26 1.50 -8.33 5.17
CA GLU A 26 0.78 -9.29 4.34
C GLU A 26 0.31 -10.52 5.13
N GLU A 27 1.12 -11.00 6.07
CA GLU A 27 0.79 -12.15 6.89
C GLU A 27 -0.41 -11.86 7.82
N THR A 28 -0.37 -10.74 8.53
CA THR A 28 -1.47 -10.30 9.40
C THR A 28 -2.74 -10.02 8.59
N LEU A 29 -2.64 -9.43 7.40
CA LEU A 29 -3.79 -9.26 6.50
C LEU A 29 -4.37 -10.60 6.06
N SER A 30 -3.52 -11.54 5.66
CA SER A 30 -3.94 -12.88 5.23
C SER A 30 -4.67 -13.63 6.34
N MET A 31 -4.14 -13.57 7.58
CA MET A 31 -4.82 -14.13 8.75
C MET A 31 -6.18 -13.48 9.00
N LEU A 32 -6.26 -12.15 8.93
CA LEU A 32 -7.53 -11.43 9.11
C LEU A 32 -8.55 -11.82 8.04
N CYS A 33 -8.13 -12.00 6.79
CA CYS A 33 -9.01 -12.48 5.73
C CYS A 33 -9.56 -13.86 6.05
N LYS A 34 -8.71 -14.79 6.52
CA LYS A 34 -9.13 -16.15 6.92
C LYS A 34 -10.12 -16.13 8.08
N GLN A 35 -9.87 -15.29 9.10
CA GLN A 35 -10.73 -15.16 10.27
C GLN A 35 -12.10 -14.56 9.95
N ASN A 36 -12.18 -13.69 8.93
CA ASN A 36 -13.40 -12.97 8.54
C ASN A 36 -13.96 -13.46 7.19
N LYS A 37 -13.57 -14.67 6.75
CA LYS A 37 -13.92 -15.25 5.45
C LYS A 37 -15.44 -15.20 5.16
N ALA A 38 -16.26 -15.55 6.16
CA ALA A 38 -17.71 -15.49 6.01
C ALA A 38 -18.20 -14.07 5.71
N GLU A 39 -17.78 -13.09 6.50
CA GLU A 39 -18.19 -11.69 6.33
C GLU A 39 -17.71 -11.10 4.99
N ILE A 40 -16.48 -11.42 4.58
CA ILE A 40 -15.90 -10.98 3.30
C ILE A 40 -16.71 -11.55 2.12
N GLY A 41 -17.27 -12.76 2.24
CA GLY A 41 -18.08 -13.37 1.19
C GLY A 41 -19.49 -12.79 1.03
N TYR A 42 -20.01 -12.05 2.03
CA TYR A 42 -21.38 -11.53 2.02
C TYR A 42 -21.45 -10.03 1.71
N VAL A 43 -22.45 -9.63 0.91
CA VAL A 43 -22.69 -8.23 0.56
C VAL A 43 -23.28 -7.48 1.76
N GLY A 44 -22.76 -6.27 2.05
CA GLY A 44 -23.39 -5.34 2.99
C GLY A 44 -22.85 -5.34 4.42
N HIS A 45 -21.84 -6.17 4.74
CA HIS A 45 -21.12 -6.02 6.00
C HIS A 45 -20.21 -4.78 5.96
N LYS A 46 -20.53 -3.78 6.79
CA LYS A 46 -19.61 -2.67 7.06
C LYS A 46 -18.51 -3.17 7.98
N HIS A 47 -17.38 -3.57 7.41
CA HIS A 47 -16.21 -3.86 8.21
C HIS A 47 -15.77 -2.58 8.93
N ARG A 48 -15.76 -2.65 10.26
CA ARG A 48 -15.22 -1.59 11.12
C ARG A 48 -13.69 -1.64 11.18
N LEU A 49 -13.08 -2.69 10.64
CA LEU A 49 -11.64 -2.93 10.67
C LEU A 49 -10.93 -2.16 9.56
N CYS A 50 -9.90 -1.43 9.97
CA CYS A 50 -8.87 -0.87 9.11
C CYS A 50 -7.76 -1.91 9.05
N PRO A 51 -7.40 -2.41 7.86
CA PRO A 51 -6.64 -1.52 6.98
C PRO A 51 -7.15 -1.42 5.54
N ARG A 52 -6.86 -0.27 4.92
CA ARG A 52 -6.99 -0.03 3.47
C ARG A 52 -5.69 -0.47 2.79
N ILE A 53 -5.82 -1.08 1.62
CA ILE A 53 -4.68 -1.50 0.79
C ILE A 53 -4.65 -0.74 -0.54
N ARG A 54 -3.48 -0.73 -1.16
CA ARG A 54 -3.26 -0.37 -2.56
C ARG A 54 -2.87 -1.62 -3.35
N TYR A 55 -3.30 -1.72 -4.60
CA TYR A 55 -2.94 -2.82 -5.50
C TYR A 55 -2.77 -2.32 -6.93
N VAL A 56 -2.01 -3.04 -7.76
CA VAL A 56 -1.83 -2.70 -9.18
C VAL A 56 -2.98 -3.31 -9.99
N ILE A 57 -3.70 -2.46 -10.74
CA ILE A 57 -4.69 -2.89 -11.74
C ILE A 57 -4.01 -3.09 -13.10
N GLY A 58 -3.10 -2.19 -13.45
CA GLY A 58 -2.39 -2.21 -14.71
C GLY A 58 -1.37 -1.08 -14.79
N ARG A 59 -0.82 -0.85 -15.98
CA ARG A 59 0.16 0.21 -16.21
C ARG A 59 -0.44 1.58 -15.86
N ASN A 60 0.28 2.37 -15.06
CA ASN A 60 -0.15 3.70 -14.61
C ASN A 60 -1.52 3.68 -13.91
N ARG A 61 -1.92 2.56 -13.28
CA ARG A 61 -3.24 2.41 -12.62
C ARG A 61 -3.12 1.60 -11.33
N PHE A 62 -3.17 2.29 -10.20
CA PHE A 62 -3.41 1.68 -8.89
C PHE A 62 -4.92 1.63 -8.58
N GLY A 63 -5.32 0.60 -7.85
CA GLY A 63 -6.60 0.52 -7.16
C GLY A 63 -6.42 0.56 -5.66
N TYR A 64 -7.51 0.83 -4.95
CA TYR A 64 -7.55 0.82 -3.49
C TYR A 64 -8.75 0.03 -3.00
N ALA A 65 -8.56 -0.76 -1.95
CA ALA A 65 -9.62 -1.57 -1.36
C ALA A 65 -9.61 -1.43 0.16
N ASN A 66 -10.79 -1.36 0.75
CA ASN A 66 -10.93 -1.43 2.20
C ASN A 66 -10.98 -2.90 2.62
N PHE A 67 -10.65 -3.17 3.88
CA PHE A 67 -10.84 -4.51 4.44
C PHE A 67 -12.30 -4.94 4.26
N GLY A 68 -12.49 -6.18 3.81
CA GLY A 68 -13.77 -6.65 3.30
C GLY A 68 -13.80 -6.79 1.80
N ASP A 69 -13.20 -5.88 1.05
CA ASP A 69 -13.25 -5.87 -0.42
C ASP A 69 -12.08 -6.63 -1.07
N PHE A 70 -11.29 -7.35 -0.26
CA PHE A 70 -10.20 -8.18 -0.73
C PHE A 70 -9.99 -9.39 0.17
N PHE A 71 -9.27 -10.38 -0.35
CA PHE A 71 -8.80 -11.53 0.41
C PHE A 71 -7.47 -12.04 -0.16
N PHE A 72 -6.71 -12.76 0.66
CA PHE A 72 -5.48 -13.44 0.24
C PHE A 72 -5.75 -14.94 0.13
N CYS A 73 -5.48 -15.51 -1.04
CA CYS A 73 -5.62 -16.95 -1.28
C CYS A 73 -4.46 -17.74 -0.66
N HIS A 74 -4.53 -19.08 -0.74
CA HIS A 74 -3.57 -20.01 -0.17
C HIS A 74 -2.15 -19.85 -0.71
N ASP A 75 -2.01 -19.41 -1.97
CA ASP A 75 -0.74 -19.08 -2.62
C ASP A 75 -0.16 -17.71 -2.19
N GLY A 76 -0.82 -17.01 -1.27
CA GLY A 76 -0.47 -15.64 -0.87
C GLY A 76 -0.89 -14.58 -1.90
N GLY A 77 -1.56 -14.97 -2.99
CA GLY A 77 -2.05 -14.06 -4.01
C GLY A 77 -3.21 -13.20 -3.51
N LEU A 78 -3.15 -11.91 -3.80
CA LEU A 78 -4.24 -10.98 -3.49
C LEU A 78 -5.36 -11.11 -4.53
N TYR A 79 -6.59 -11.21 -4.04
CA TYR A 79 -7.81 -11.06 -4.83
C TYR A 79 -8.62 -9.87 -4.32
N VAL A 80 -9.13 -9.06 -5.24
CA VAL A 80 -9.94 -7.87 -4.93
C VAL A 80 -11.29 -7.99 -5.60
N TRP A 81 -12.36 -7.72 -4.86
CA TRP A 81 -13.71 -7.64 -5.40
C TRP A 81 -13.90 -6.36 -6.20
N GLN A 82 -14.28 -6.50 -7.47
CA GLN A 82 -14.60 -5.40 -8.37
C GLN A 82 -16.08 -5.35 -8.70
N GLN A 83 -16.64 -4.15 -8.88
CA GLN A 83 -18.06 -3.99 -9.22
C GLN A 83 -18.32 -3.72 -10.71
N SER A 84 -17.30 -3.29 -11.45
CA SER A 84 -17.47 -2.90 -12.87
C SER A 84 -17.49 -4.13 -13.79
N GLU A 85 -18.39 -4.15 -14.77
CA GLU A 85 -18.48 -5.18 -15.82
C GLU A 85 -17.18 -5.32 -16.63
N GLU A 86 -16.32 -4.29 -16.67
CA GLU A 86 -15.01 -4.36 -17.36
C GLU A 86 -14.12 -5.50 -16.83
N PHE A 87 -14.39 -5.96 -15.60
CA PHE A 87 -13.60 -6.98 -14.92
C PHE A 87 -14.21 -8.38 -14.99
N LYS A 88 -15.33 -8.54 -15.71
CA LYS A 88 -16.03 -9.82 -15.83
C LYS A 88 -15.18 -10.93 -16.43
N GLU A 89 -14.37 -10.61 -17.45
CA GLU A 89 -13.49 -11.60 -18.09
C GLU A 89 -12.35 -12.06 -17.19
N GLY A 90 -11.87 -11.19 -16.30
CA GLY A 90 -10.82 -11.53 -15.33
C GLY A 90 -11.33 -12.24 -14.08
N HIS A 91 -12.65 -12.33 -13.90
CA HIS A 91 -13.25 -12.94 -12.73
C HIS A 91 -12.87 -14.41 -12.62
N ASN A 92 -12.37 -14.81 -11.45
CA ASN A 92 -12.09 -16.21 -11.16
C ASN A 92 -13.17 -16.79 -10.23
N PRO A 93 -14.23 -17.45 -10.74
CA PRO A 93 -15.26 -18.05 -9.89
C PRO A 93 -14.74 -19.29 -9.14
N TYR A 94 -13.78 -20.02 -9.71
CA TYR A 94 -13.21 -21.21 -9.07
C TYR A 94 -12.50 -20.86 -7.76
N ILE A 95 -11.69 -19.79 -7.76
CA ILE A 95 -11.00 -19.37 -6.54
C ILE A 95 -11.98 -18.85 -5.47
N VAL A 96 -13.12 -18.32 -5.89
CA VAL A 96 -14.17 -17.86 -4.98
C VAL A 96 -14.81 -19.07 -4.31
N GLU A 97 -15.21 -20.08 -5.06
CA GLU A 97 -15.79 -21.30 -4.50
C GLU A 97 -14.79 -22.05 -3.62
N GLU A 98 -13.53 -22.16 -4.05
CA GLU A 98 -12.46 -22.77 -3.26
C GLU A 98 -12.23 -22.00 -1.96
N TYR A 99 -12.06 -20.68 -2.05
CA TYR A 99 -11.75 -19.85 -0.89
C TYR A 99 -12.93 -19.67 0.04
N PHE A 100 -14.17 -19.52 -0.44
CA PHE A 100 -15.34 -19.21 0.39
C PHE A 100 -16.24 -20.42 0.68
N GLY A 101 -16.21 -21.45 -0.16
CA GLY A 101 -17.13 -22.59 -0.11
C GLY A 101 -18.50 -22.31 -0.74
N ASN A 102 -18.66 -21.18 -1.44
CA ASN A 102 -19.85 -20.79 -2.20
C ASN A 102 -19.49 -19.73 -3.25
N SER A 103 -20.43 -19.39 -4.14
CA SER A 103 -20.23 -18.45 -5.25
C SER A 103 -20.20 -16.97 -4.86
N CYS A 104 -20.51 -16.61 -3.61
CA CYS A 104 -20.56 -15.22 -3.13
C CYS A 104 -21.42 -14.29 -4.03
N GLU A 105 -22.60 -14.76 -4.43
CA GLU A 105 -23.49 -14.01 -5.35
C GLU A 105 -23.72 -12.56 -4.90
N GLY A 106 -23.59 -11.64 -5.86
CA GLY A 106 -23.75 -10.21 -5.63
C GLY A 106 -22.50 -9.48 -5.13
N ARG A 107 -21.37 -10.17 -4.86
CA ARG A 107 -20.10 -9.51 -4.50
C ARG A 107 -19.37 -8.87 -5.68
N GLY A 108 -19.70 -9.26 -6.91
CA GLY A 108 -19.05 -8.78 -8.12
C GLY A 108 -17.93 -9.72 -8.57
N TYR A 109 -16.87 -9.15 -9.14
CA TYR A 109 -15.82 -9.87 -9.84
C TYR A 109 -14.54 -9.95 -8.99
N ALA A 110 -14.22 -11.13 -8.46
CA ALA A 110 -12.93 -11.40 -7.82
C ALA A 110 -11.79 -11.41 -8.85
N LEU A 111 -10.88 -10.44 -8.76
CA LEU A 111 -9.70 -10.33 -9.62
C LEU A 111 -8.40 -10.56 -8.86
N ARG A 112 -7.54 -11.42 -9.42
CA ARG A 112 -6.16 -11.54 -8.97
C ARG A 112 -5.43 -10.23 -9.26
N SER A 113 -4.78 -9.66 -8.24
CA SER A 113 -4.12 -8.36 -8.31
C SER A 113 -2.73 -8.43 -7.68
N ILE A 114 -1.82 -7.54 -8.08
CA ILE A 114 -0.52 -7.40 -7.40
C ILE A 114 -0.73 -6.52 -6.18
N PHE A 115 -0.51 -7.08 -4.99
CA PHE A 115 -0.53 -6.32 -3.74
C PHE A 115 0.53 -5.22 -3.76
N ALA A 116 0.13 -3.98 -3.48
CA ALA A 116 0.97 -2.80 -3.67
C ALA A 116 1.01 -1.86 -2.46
N GLY A 117 0.75 -2.39 -1.27
CA GLY A 117 0.95 -1.68 -0.02
C GLY A 117 -0.26 -1.58 0.88
N ILE A 118 0.03 -1.24 2.13
CA ILE A 118 -0.93 -1.00 3.20
C ILE A 118 -0.89 0.48 3.54
N ASP A 119 -2.06 1.08 3.73
CA ASP A 119 -2.17 2.45 4.24
C ASP A 119 -1.56 2.51 5.64
N THR A 120 -0.51 3.31 5.78
CA THR A 120 0.28 3.36 7.03
C THR A 120 -0.37 4.18 8.13
N GLY A 121 -1.40 4.99 7.83
CA GLY A 121 -1.87 6.01 8.76
C GLY A 121 -1.21 7.37 8.55
N TYR A 122 -0.05 7.43 7.90
CA TYR A 122 0.79 8.63 7.77
C TYR A 122 0.56 9.36 6.45
N GLU A 123 0.89 10.65 6.48
CA GLU A 123 0.94 11.53 5.32
C GLU A 123 2.36 12.04 5.14
N ASP A 124 2.76 12.24 3.89
CA ASP A 124 3.98 12.94 3.56
C ASP A 124 3.82 14.46 3.77
N CYS A 125 4.88 15.24 3.57
CA CYS A 125 4.84 16.68 3.77
C CYS A 125 3.94 17.44 2.77
N ASN A 126 3.49 16.78 1.70
CA ASN A 126 2.54 17.32 0.73
C ASN A 126 1.09 16.92 1.04
N GLY A 127 0.84 16.23 2.16
CA GLY A 127 -0.49 15.76 2.57
C GLY A 127 -0.95 14.49 1.84
N SER A 128 -0.05 13.81 1.11
CA SER A 128 -0.37 12.56 0.43
C SER A 128 -0.26 11.38 1.38
N ARG A 129 -1.28 10.51 1.37
CA ARG A 129 -1.29 9.25 2.12
C ARG A 129 -0.11 8.36 1.71
N MET A 130 0.61 7.84 2.71
CA MET A 130 1.76 6.96 2.53
C MET A 130 1.35 5.50 2.70
N PHE A 131 1.82 4.67 1.77
CA PHE A 131 1.59 3.23 1.75
C PHE A 131 2.93 2.48 1.79
N THR A 132 2.97 1.29 2.38
CA THR A 132 4.14 0.41 2.22
C THR A 132 4.42 0.16 0.74
N GLY A 133 5.70 0.08 0.37
CA GLY A 133 6.16 0.09 -1.03
C GLY A 133 6.31 1.50 -1.65
N ASP A 134 5.93 2.58 -0.95
CA ASP A 134 6.27 3.94 -1.38
C ASP A 134 7.77 4.18 -1.29
N VAL A 135 8.33 4.82 -2.32
CA VAL A 135 9.69 5.36 -2.32
C VAL A 135 9.60 6.84 -1.94
N VAL A 136 10.30 7.18 -0.87
CA VAL A 136 10.18 8.46 -0.16
C VAL A 136 11.56 9.10 -0.06
N LEU A 137 11.66 10.36 -0.46
CA LEU A 137 12.82 11.18 -0.16
C LEU A 137 12.78 11.60 1.31
N VAL A 138 13.81 11.24 2.07
CA VAL A 138 13.88 11.49 3.51
C VAL A 138 15.00 12.48 3.82
N LYS A 139 14.64 13.61 4.42
CA LYS A 139 15.57 14.68 4.81
C LYS A 139 15.35 15.08 6.26
N GLU A 140 16.44 15.32 6.98
CA GLU A 140 16.38 15.94 8.30
C GLU A 140 16.08 17.43 8.20
N ASP A 141 15.62 18.02 9.30
CA ASP A 141 15.47 19.47 9.44
C ASP A 141 16.83 20.21 9.29
N SER A 142 17.94 19.52 9.59
CA SER A 142 19.31 20.00 9.37
C SER A 142 19.66 20.16 7.88
N GLY A 143 18.86 19.60 6.98
CA GLY A 143 19.13 19.49 5.55
C GLY A 143 19.90 18.24 5.15
N TYR A 144 20.31 17.38 6.09
CA TYR A 144 20.93 16.09 5.78
C TYR A 144 19.94 15.17 5.04
N GLU A 145 20.32 14.67 3.87
CA GLU A 145 19.50 13.78 3.05
C GLU A 145 19.92 12.32 3.27
N PHE A 146 19.02 11.49 3.82
CA PHE A 146 19.21 10.03 3.88
C PHE A 146 19.10 9.37 2.50
N GLY A 147 18.50 10.09 1.55
CA GLY A 147 18.25 9.66 0.18
C GLY A 147 16.80 9.21 -0.01
N THR A 148 16.56 8.45 -1.09
CA THR A 148 15.26 7.85 -1.37
C THR A 148 15.18 6.47 -0.74
N LEU A 149 14.24 6.25 0.17
CA LEU A 149 14.05 5.00 0.90
C LEU A 149 12.65 4.43 0.62
N CYS A 150 12.57 3.11 0.49
CA CYS A 150 11.32 2.37 0.38
C CYS A 150 10.75 2.11 1.78
N LEU A 151 9.48 2.47 1.95
CA LEU A 151 8.70 2.28 3.17
C LEU A 151 8.21 0.84 3.29
N ALA A 152 8.29 0.26 4.49
CA ALA A 152 7.75 -1.06 4.80
C ALA A 152 7.16 -1.09 6.22
N SER A 153 6.73 -2.30 6.62
CA SER A 153 6.18 -2.61 7.93
C SER A 153 6.89 -3.82 8.53
N ALA A 154 7.24 -3.75 9.81
CA ALA A 154 7.62 -4.90 10.60
C ALA A 154 6.68 -5.00 11.79
N CYS A 155 6.01 -6.14 11.96
CA CYS A 155 5.13 -6.38 13.10
C CYS A 155 5.02 -7.86 13.43
N ASP A 156 4.66 -8.14 14.68
CA ASP A 156 4.20 -9.46 15.09
C ASP A 156 2.73 -9.71 14.71
N LEU A 157 2.22 -10.91 15.03
CA LEU A 157 0.84 -11.32 14.72
C LEU A 157 -0.22 -10.50 15.49
N ASP A 158 0.15 -9.95 16.66
CA ASP A 158 -0.68 -9.04 17.44
C ASP A 158 -0.74 -7.64 16.81
N GLY A 159 0.12 -7.37 15.82
CA GLY A 159 0.27 -6.09 15.14
C GLY A 159 1.04 -5.07 15.96
N LYS A 160 1.86 -5.50 16.93
CA LYS A 160 2.88 -4.66 17.56
C LYS A 160 4.07 -4.58 16.62
N GLY A 161 4.49 -3.37 16.30
CA GLY A 161 5.49 -3.15 15.27
C GLY A 161 5.64 -1.69 14.91
N PHE A 162 6.18 -1.43 13.73
CA PHE A 162 6.32 -0.08 13.18
C PHE A 162 6.16 -0.07 11.65
N TYR A 163 5.77 1.10 11.14
CA TYR A 163 6.00 1.49 9.75
C TYR A 163 7.28 2.30 9.67
N GLY A 164 8.12 2.02 8.68
CA GLY A 164 9.42 2.69 8.56
C GLY A 164 10.29 2.17 7.43
N PHE A 165 11.50 2.69 7.37
CA PHE A 165 12.49 2.36 6.37
C PHE A 165 13.47 1.33 6.95
N PRO A 166 13.46 0.07 6.47
CA PRO A 166 14.45 -0.91 6.89
C PRO A 166 15.83 -0.54 6.35
N LEU A 167 16.83 -0.52 7.22
CA LEU A 167 18.24 -0.24 6.92
C LEU A 167 19.08 -1.44 7.42
N ASP A 168 20.34 -1.56 6.96
CA ASP A 168 21.20 -2.73 7.16
C ASP A 168 21.21 -3.26 8.61
N ASN A 169 21.31 -2.37 9.60
CA ASN A 169 21.34 -2.73 11.04
C ASN A 169 20.41 -1.86 11.90
N HIS A 170 19.46 -1.15 11.29
CA HIS A 170 18.53 -0.28 12.00
C HIS A 170 17.24 -0.10 11.21
N SER A 171 16.27 0.62 11.77
CA SER A 171 15.10 1.05 11.01
C SER A 171 14.76 2.47 11.38
N LEU A 172 14.64 3.33 10.38
CA LEU A 172 14.16 4.69 10.58
C LEU A 172 12.62 4.65 10.57
N THR A 173 11.99 4.75 11.73
CA THR A 173 10.54 4.63 11.85
C THR A 173 9.83 5.93 11.46
N LEU A 174 8.59 5.84 10.96
CA LEU A 174 7.78 7.03 10.68
C LEU A 174 7.46 7.84 11.95
N ASP A 175 7.33 7.17 13.10
CA ASP A 175 7.20 7.85 14.40
C ASP A 175 8.44 8.70 14.70
N THR A 176 9.65 8.15 14.50
CA THR A 176 10.92 8.88 14.68
C THR A 176 11.03 10.05 13.70
N CYS A 177 10.71 9.85 12.42
CA CYS A 177 10.70 10.92 11.43
C CYS A 177 9.76 12.06 11.85
N ARG A 178 8.55 11.72 12.30
CA ARG A 178 7.56 12.69 12.75
C ARG A 178 8.00 13.44 14.00
N GLN A 179 8.54 12.74 15.00
CA GLN A 179 9.01 13.34 16.26
C GLN A 179 10.16 14.33 16.04
N ASN A 180 11.01 14.07 15.05
CA ASN A 180 12.17 14.90 14.72
C ASN A 180 11.92 15.87 13.54
N ASN A 181 10.66 16.05 13.12
CA ASN A 181 10.28 16.93 12.00
C ASN A 181 11.05 16.67 10.69
N TYR A 182 11.32 15.41 10.37
CA TYR A 182 11.95 15.07 9.09
C TYR A 182 11.00 15.41 7.95
N HIS A 183 11.56 15.94 6.87
CA HIS A 183 10.84 16.16 5.62
C HIS A 183 10.75 14.83 4.85
N LEU A 184 9.52 14.40 4.60
CA LEU A 184 9.17 13.19 3.86
C LEU A 184 8.43 13.59 2.59
N GLU A 185 8.93 13.20 1.42
CA GLU A 185 8.29 13.45 0.13
C GLU A 185 8.16 12.14 -0.64
N ARG A 186 6.94 11.68 -0.91
CA ARG A 186 6.76 10.51 -1.78
C ARG A 186 7.11 10.91 -3.21
N ILE A 187 8.05 10.19 -3.81
CA ILE A 187 8.46 10.40 -5.20
C ILE A 187 7.98 9.29 -6.14
N GLY A 188 7.50 8.16 -5.61
CA GLY A 188 7.18 6.99 -6.42
C GLY A 188 6.94 5.74 -5.60
N THR A 189 7.09 4.58 -6.23
CA THR A 189 6.98 3.27 -5.57
C THR A 189 8.01 2.28 -6.09
N ILE A 190 8.16 1.14 -5.42
CA ILE A 190 8.98 0.02 -5.90
C ILE A 190 8.29 -0.84 -6.98
N PHE A 191 7.08 -0.48 -7.42
CA PHE A 191 6.28 -1.28 -8.36
C PHE A 191 6.62 -0.97 -9.83
N TYR A 192 7.89 -1.08 -10.18
CA TYR A 192 8.41 -1.04 -11.55
C TYR A 192 8.91 -2.43 -11.95
N GLN A 193 9.10 -2.65 -13.26
CA GLN A 193 9.50 -3.95 -13.82
C GLN A 193 8.61 -5.12 -13.37
N LEU A 194 7.32 -4.84 -13.16
CA LEU A 194 6.36 -5.84 -12.71
C LEU A 194 6.14 -6.94 -13.75
N ASN A 195 5.87 -8.15 -13.27
CA ASN A 195 5.41 -9.27 -14.08
C ASN A 195 4.16 -9.88 -13.41
N PRO A 196 3.00 -9.92 -14.09
CA PRO A 196 1.76 -10.48 -13.53
C PRO A 196 1.86 -11.97 -13.14
N CYS A 197 2.84 -12.69 -13.69
CA CYS A 197 3.06 -14.11 -13.43
C CYS A 197 3.99 -14.38 -12.25
N ASN A 198 4.62 -13.35 -11.67
CA ASN A 198 5.51 -13.55 -10.53
C ASN A 198 4.72 -13.99 -9.29
N GLU A 199 5.35 -14.83 -8.47
CA GLU A 199 4.85 -15.12 -7.14
C GLU A 199 4.86 -13.86 -6.25
N PRO A 200 3.92 -13.73 -5.30
CA PRO A 200 3.90 -12.61 -4.37
C PRO A 200 5.22 -12.53 -3.56
N ILE A 201 5.89 -11.39 -3.61
CA ILE A 201 7.10 -11.11 -2.82
C ILE A 201 6.72 -10.16 -1.69
N ALA A 202 7.07 -10.52 -0.45
CA ALA A 202 6.85 -9.66 0.71
C ALA A 202 7.48 -8.27 0.54
N LEU A 203 6.72 -7.22 0.82
CA LEU A 203 7.15 -5.82 0.71
C LEU A 203 8.32 -5.51 1.62
N TRP A 204 8.42 -6.17 2.78
CA TRP A 204 9.61 -6.06 3.63
C TRP A 204 10.88 -6.43 2.87
N SER A 205 10.89 -7.58 2.20
CA SER A 205 12.04 -8.06 1.43
C SER A 205 12.37 -7.13 0.26
N GLN A 206 11.35 -6.62 -0.45
CA GLN A 206 11.55 -5.67 -1.54
C GLN A 206 12.12 -4.33 -1.03
N ALA A 207 11.62 -3.83 0.10
CA ALA A 207 12.12 -2.60 0.71
C ALA A 207 13.55 -2.74 1.23
N VAL A 208 13.89 -3.86 1.87
CA VAL A 208 15.26 -4.18 2.31
C VAL A 208 16.21 -4.21 1.11
N HIS A 209 15.81 -4.88 0.03
CA HIS A 209 16.60 -4.92 -1.20
C HIS A 209 16.77 -3.51 -1.77
N TYR A 210 15.70 -2.71 -1.81
CA TYR A 210 15.77 -1.36 -2.32
C TYR A 210 16.71 -0.48 -1.49
N ASN A 211 16.55 -0.48 -0.16
CA ASN A 211 17.24 0.43 0.75
C ASN A 211 18.73 0.09 0.92
N ASN A 212 19.08 -1.19 0.90
CA ASN A 212 20.44 -1.66 1.19
C ASN A 212 21.25 -2.03 -0.06
N ALA A 213 20.67 -1.88 -1.25
CA ALA A 213 21.39 -2.14 -2.49
C ALA A 213 22.61 -1.23 -2.64
N ARG A 214 23.77 -1.85 -2.83
CA ARG A 214 25.05 -1.17 -3.08
C ARG A 214 25.08 -0.67 -4.51
N CYS A 215 24.55 0.54 -4.71
CA CYS A 215 24.49 1.20 -6.01
C CYS A 215 25.50 2.34 -6.12
N ASP A 216 26.09 2.49 -7.31
CA ASP A 216 26.77 3.73 -7.68
C ASP A 216 25.75 4.87 -7.91
N LEU A 217 26.25 6.07 -8.23
CA LEU A 217 25.40 7.25 -8.40
C LEU A 217 24.42 7.11 -9.58
N GLU A 218 24.85 6.51 -10.69
CA GLU A 218 24.01 6.36 -11.88
C GLU A 218 22.92 5.30 -11.64
N GLN A 219 23.26 4.18 -11.01
CA GLN A 219 22.29 3.17 -10.59
C GLN A 219 21.25 3.73 -9.61
N LYS A 220 21.66 4.60 -8.68
CA LYS A 220 20.72 5.30 -7.78
C LYS A 220 19.77 6.21 -8.56
N LYS A 221 20.28 6.98 -9.53
CA LYS A 221 19.45 7.82 -10.40
C LYS A 221 18.46 6.97 -11.21
N THR A 222 18.93 5.92 -11.88
CA THR A 222 18.07 5.03 -12.67
C THR A 222 16.94 4.46 -11.84
N ARG A 223 17.23 3.94 -10.64
CA ARG A 223 16.21 3.38 -9.74
C ARG A 223 15.21 4.44 -9.26
N ARG A 224 15.68 5.64 -8.96
CA ARG A 224 14.82 6.79 -8.64
C ARG A 224 13.90 7.15 -9.80
N THR A 225 14.41 7.18 -11.03
CA THR A 225 13.61 7.42 -12.25
C THR A 225 12.58 6.31 -12.42
N MET A 226 12.96 5.04 -12.29
CA MET A 226 12.00 3.93 -12.39
C MET A 226 10.86 4.05 -11.37
N ALA A 227 11.17 4.42 -10.13
CA ALA A 227 10.17 4.59 -9.07
C ALA A 227 9.11 5.65 -9.40
N ARG A 228 9.48 6.73 -10.09
CA ARG A 228 8.58 7.85 -10.48
C ARG A 228 7.54 7.44 -11.54
N TYR A 229 7.88 6.47 -12.39
CA TYR A 229 7.02 5.99 -13.46
C TYR A 229 6.28 4.70 -13.11
N THR A 230 5.77 4.59 -11.88
CA THR A 230 5.08 3.39 -11.36
C THR A 230 3.56 3.57 -11.26
N PRO A 231 2.74 2.49 -11.35
CA PRO A 231 3.13 1.10 -11.56
C PRO A 231 3.42 0.81 -13.04
N ASN A 232 4.42 -0.04 -13.30
CA ASN A 232 4.90 -0.31 -14.65
C ASN A 232 5.44 -1.73 -14.83
N PHE A 233 5.31 -2.24 -16.05
CA PHE A 233 5.62 -3.61 -16.45
C PHE A 233 6.80 -3.70 -17.42
N ASP A 234 7.33 -2.56 -17.88
CA ASP A 234 8.54 -2.53 -18.71
C ASP A 234 9.71 -3.14 -17.96
N GLN A 235 10.41 -4.08 -18.60
CA GLN A 235 11.52 -4.80 -17.98
C GLN A 235 12.86 -4.09 -18.16
N GLU A 236 12.98 -3.27 -19.20
CA GLU A 236 14.24 -2.66 -19.59
C GLU A 236 14.38 -1.23 -19.03
N GLU A 237 15.46 -0.96 -18.31
CA GLU A 237 15.72 0.33 -17.64
C GLU A 237 15.67 1.53 -18.60
N TRP A 238 16.17 1.34 -19.83
CA TRP A 238 16.22 2.41 -20.83
C TRP A 238 14.83 2.95 -21.21
N LYS A 239 13.76 2.15 -21.06
CA LYS A 239 12.39 2.63 -21.31
C LYS A 239 12.00 3.71 -20.31
N TYR A 240 12.37 3.55 -19.05
CA TYR A 240 12.11 4.53 -17.99
C TYR A 240 12.94 5.81 -18.17
N LEU A 241 14.22 5.66 -18.49
CA LEU A 241 15.09 6.80 -18.81
C LEU A 241 14.57 7.55 -20.04
N GLY A 242 14.05 6.83 -21.03
CA GLY A 242 13.39 7.39 -22.20
C GLY A 242 12.15 8.23 -21.83
N LEU A 243 11.31 7.76 -20.89
CA LEU A 243 10.15 8.52 -20.41
C LEU A 243 10.56 9.86 -19.78
N GLU A 244 11.64 9.86 -19.00
CA GLU A 244 12.19 11.09 -18.39
C GLU A 244 12.72 12.06 -19.45
N VAL A 245 13.51 11.57 -20.41
CA VAL A 245 14.06 12.39 -21.50
C VAL A 245 12.96 12.98 -22.38
N LEU A 246 11.89 12.22 -22.63
CA LEU A 246 10.74 12.67 -23.42
C LEU A 246 9.80 13.58 -22.63
N GLY A 247 10.04 13.81 -21.33
CA GLY A 247 9.18 14.63 -20.48
C GLY A 247 7.78 14.07 -20.30
N VAL A 248 7.62 12.74 -20.36
CA VAL A 248 6.34 12.08 -20.09
C VAL A 248 5.97 12.33 -18.63
N GLU A 249 4.71 12.69 -18.39
CA GLU A 249 4.20 12.91 -17.04
C GLU A 249 4.35 11.65 -16.18
N GLU A 250 4.80 11.86 -14.95
CA GLU A 250 4.85 10.83 -13.91
C GLU A 250 3.44 10.41 -13.49
N PHE A 251 3.36 9.37 -12.64
CA PHE A 251 2.08 8.94 -12.10
C PHE A 251 1.37 10.09 -11.37
N ASN A 252 0.16 10.41 -11.81
CA ASN A 252 -0.63 11.45 -11.20
C ASN A 252 -1.33 10.93 -9.93
N TRP A 253 -0.67 11.15 -8.79
CA TRP A 253 -1.17 10.79 -7.47
C TRP A 253 -2.46 11.51 -7.04
N ASN A 254 -2.77 12.65 -7.65
CA ASN A 254 -3.93 13.48 -7.32
C ASN A 254 -5.13 13.22 -8.25
N LYS A 255 -4.99 12.32 -9.22
CA LYS A 255 -6.09 11.96 -10.11
C LYS A 255 -7.10 11.14 -9.31
N ILE A 256 -8.28 11.72 -9.11
CA ILE A 256 -9.41 11.02 -8.49
C ILE A 256 -9.88 9.95 -9.49
N ILE A 257 -9.81 8.68 -9.08
CA ILE A 257 -10.33 7.52 -9.81
C ILE A 257 -11.71 7.18 -9.23
#